data_AF-A0A2Z7A689-F1
#
_entry.id   AF-A0A2Z7A689-F1
#
_cell.length_a   1.000
_cell.length_b   1.000
_cell.length_c   1.000
_cell.angle_alpha   90.00
_cell.angle_beta   90.00
_cell.angle_gamma   90.00
#
_symmetry.space_group_name_H-M   'P 1'
#
loop_
_entity.id
_entity.type
_entity.pdbx_description
1 polymer ?
#
loop_
_entity_poly.entity_id
_entity_poly.type
_entity_poly.pdbx_seq_one_letter_code
_entity_poly.pdbx_strand_id
1 'polypeptide(L)'
;IDSAWNIQKRLLAYRYFNDPHTAQNIYHLLFIILEEYCLTSKFFSISFDNASANTCSIDELIRLCQPSIGGKFFHIRCTCYIFNSCVQDGFKSLELYIRPIRYAIHDLWTHPQVETMG
;
A
#
# COMPACT_ATOMS: atom_id res chain seq x y z
N ILE A 1 -9.41 18.02 -9.14
CA ILE A 1 -10.06 19.12 -8.40
C ILE A 1 -11.12 19.67 -9.32
N ASP A 2 -12.37 19.80 -8.88
CA ASP A 2 -13.44 20.34 -9.72
C ASP A 2 -13.37 21.88 -9.80
N SER A 3 -14.28 22.48 -10.58
CA SER A 3 -14.38 23.94 -10.71
C SER A 3 -14.67 24.66 -9.40
N ALA A 4 -15.15 23.94 -8.38
CA ALA A 4 -15.43 24.46 -7.04
C ALA A 4 -14.29 24.19 -6.05
N TRP A 5 -13.10 23.82 -6.53
CA TRP A 5 -11.92 23.53 -5.73
C TRP A 5 -12.03 22.32 -4.80
N ASN A 6 -12.98 21.41 -5.04
CA ASN A 6 -13.11 20.21 -4.23
C ASN A 6 -12.23 19.08 -4.76
N ILE A 7 -11.60 18.36 -3.83
CA ILE A 7 -10.87 17.12 -4.12
C ILE A 7 -11.88 16.02 -4.40
N GLN A 8 -11.67 15.32 -5.51
CA GLN A 8 -12.53 14.23 -5.95
C GLN A 8 -11.84 12.90 -5.64
N LYS A 9 -12.50 12.04 -4.87
CA LYS A 9 -12.03 10.68 -4.55
C LYS A 9 -12.93 9.67 -5.28
N ARG A 10 -12.33 8.80 -6.08
CA ARG A 10 -13.04 7.76 -6.84
C ARG A 10 -12.34 6.43 -6.67
N LEU A 11 -13.12 5.38 -6.43
CA LEU A 11 -12.62 4.01 -6.53
C LEU A 11 -12.64 3.62 -8.01
N LEU A 12 -11.46 3.42 -8.61
CA LEU A 12 -11.34 3.00 -10.00
C LEU A 12 -11.48 1.48 -10.10
N ALA A 13 -10.68 0.73 -9.35
CA ALA A 13 -10.67 -0.72 -9.43
C ALA A 13 -10.47 -1.34 -8.04
N TYR A 14 -11.16 -2.45 -7.82
CA TYR A 14 -10.86 -3.43 -6.78
C TYR A 14 -10.71 -4.77 -7.49
N ARG A 15 -9.48 -5.31 -7.50
CA ARG A 15 -9.13 -6.51 -8.27
C ARG A 15 -8.57 -7.55 -7.32
N TYR A 16 -8.99 -8.79 -7.52
CA TYR A 16 -8.34 -9.92 -6.90
C TYR A 16 -7.00 -10.15 -7.60
N PHE A 17 -5.92 -10.17 -6.83
CA PHE A 17 -4.55 -10.26 -7.36
C PHE A 17 -3.87 -11.48 -6.74
N ASN A 18 -3.87 -12.58 -7.50
CA ASN A 18 -3.38 -13.87 -7.04
C ASN A 18 -1.95 -14.19 -7.45
N ASP A 19 -1.41 -13.41 -8.37
CA ASP A 19 -0.03 -13.58 -8.79
C ASP A 19 0.91 -13.16 -7.65
N PRO A 20 2.15 -13.68 -7.62
CA PRO A 20 3.16 -13.19 -6.70
C PRO A 20 3.29 -11.67 -6.83
N HIS A 21 3.35 -10.97 -5.69
CA HIS A 21 3.47 -9.51 -5.61
C HIS A 21 4.90 -9.05 -5.97
N THR A 22 5.33 -9.38 -7.18
CA THR A 22 6.57 -8.92 -7.78
C THR A 22 6.35 -7.56 -8.42
N ALA A 23 7.42 -6.78 -8.56
CA ALA A 23 7.37 -5.49 -9.25
C ALA A 23 6.73 -5.63 -10.65
N GLN A 24 7.03 -6.73 -11.34
CA GLN A 24 6.53 -7.01 -12.68
C GLN A 24 5.02 -7.17 -12.74
N ASN A 25 4.47 -8.05 -11.90
CA ASN A 25 3.04 -8.28 -11.88
C ASN A 25 2.28 -7.04 -11.39
N ILE A 26 2.86 -6.28 -10.47
CA ILE A 26 2.27 -5.04 -9.93
C ILE A 26 2.15 -3.96 -11.01
N TYR A 27 3.24 -3.62 -11.73
CA TYR A 27 3.13 -2.58 -12.76
C TYR A 27 2.20 -3.03 -13.89
N HIS A 28 2.19 -4.32 -14.23
CA HIS A 28 1.36 -4.85 -15.31
C HIS A 28 -0.13 -4.71 -14.98
N LEU A 29 -0.54 -5.13 -13.77
CA LEU A 29 -1.92 -4.97 -13.32
C LEU A 29 -2.34 -3.49 -13.27
N LEU A 30 -1.47 -2.60 -12.78
CA LEU A 30 -1.76 -1.17 -12.77
C LEU A 30 -1.89 -0.59 -14.18
N PHE A 31 -1.03 -0.99 -15.10
CA PHE A 31 -1.09 -0.54 -16.48
C PHE A 31 -2.42 -0.92 -17.13
N ILE A 32 -2.88 -2.17 -16.95
CA ILE A 32 -4.19 -2.64 -17.44
C ILE A 32 -5.32 -1.77 -16.88
N ILE A 33 -5.32 -1.49 -15.56
CA ILE A 33 -6.34 -0.65 -14.94
C ILE A 33 -6.29 0.77 -15.53
N LEU A 34 -5.11 1.36 -15.68
CA LEU A 34 -4.96 2.69 -16.25
C LEU A 34 -5.42 2.75 -17.71
N GLU A 35 -5.18 1.70 -18.49
CA GLU A 35 -5.63 1.58 -19.87
C GLU A 35 -7.16 1.46 -19.95
N GLU A 36 -7.78 0.61 -19.11
CA GLU A 36 -9.24 0.41 -19.03
C GLU A 36 -9.99 1.74 -18.81
N TYR A 37 -9.42 2.64 -18.02
CA TYR A 37 -10.00 3.96 -17.73
C TYR A 37 -9.46 5.10 -18.61
N CYS A 38 -8.64 4.80 -19.63
CA CYS A 38 -7.99 5.80 -20.51
C CYS A 38 -7.20 6.87 -19.72
N LEU A 39 -6.50 6.43 -18.66
CA LEU A 39 -5.74 7.25 -17.74
C LEU A 39 -4.23 7.14 -17.92
N THR A 40 -3.72 6.28 -18.80
CA THR A 40 -2.27 6.04 -18.99
C THR A 40 -1.42 7.30 -19.19
N SER A 41 -1.98 8.38 -19.74
CA SER A 41 -1.31 9.68 -19.91
C SER A 41 -1.90 10.81 -19.08
N LYS A 42 -2.80 10.51 -18.12
CA LYS A 42 -3.63 11.49 -17.40
C LYS A 42 -3.49 11.41 -15.88
N PHE A 43 -2.32 11.06 -15.38
CA PHE A 43 -2.04 11.05 -13.95
C PHE A 43 -0.64 11.56 -13.64
N PHE A 44 -0.54 12.32 -12.56
CA PHE A 44 0.66 13.05 -12.17
C PHE A 44 1.54 12.26 -11.20
N SER A 45 0.91 11.52 -10.28
CA SER A 45 1.60 10.82 -9.20
C SER A 45 0.82 9.58 -8.76
N ILE A 46 1.55 8.59 -8.27
CA ILE A 46 1.06 7.40 -7.57
C ILE A 46 1.60 7.39 -6.14
N SER A 47 0.75 6.99 -5.19
CA SER A 47 1.16 6.75 -3.82
C SER A 47 1.13 5.25 -3.52
N PHE A 48 2.26 4.71 -3.09
CA PHE A 48 2.39 3.31 -2.69
C PHE A 48 2.88 3.17 -1.25
N ASP A 49 2.58 2.04 -0.62
CA ASP A 49 3.32 1.66 0.57
C ASP A 49 4.81 1.47 0.22
N ASN A 50 5.67 1.49 1.24
CA ASN A 50 7.10 1.44 1.03
C ASN A 50 7.63 -0.01 0.84
N ALA A 51 6.78 -0.95 0.41
CA ALA A 51 7.25 -2.29 0.06
C ALA A 51 8.21 -2.22 -1.14
N SER A 52 9.22 -3.09 -1.13
CA SER A 52 10.27 -3.11 -2.16
C SER A 52 9.69 -3.34 -3.55
N ALA A 53 8.78 -4.32 -3.70
CA ALA A 53 8.15 -4.64 -4.98
C ALA A 53 7.36 -3.46 -5.56
N ASN A 54 6.64 -2.71 -4.71
CA ASN A 54 5.91 -1.51 -5.10
C ASN A 54 6.85 -0.38 -5.53
N THR A 55 7.97 -0.21 -4.82
CA THR A 55 8.97 0.80 -5.20
C THR A 55 9.64 0.45 -6.52
N CYS A 56 9.97 -0.83 -6.74
CA CYS A 56 10.62 -1.29 -7.96
C CYS A 56 9.69 -1.23 -9.20
N SER A 57 8.37 -1.24 -9.03
CA SER A 57 7.41 -1.18 -10.14
C SER A 57 7.26 0.24 -10.72
N ILE A 58 7.67 1.26 -9.96
CA ILE A 58 7.59 2.67 -10.35
C ILE A 58 8.39 2.97 -11.62
N ASP A 59 9.62 2.46 -11.73
CA ASP A 59 10.49 2.78 -12.87
C ASP A 59 9.87 2.32 -14.19
N GLU A 60 9.20 1.17 -14.17
CA GLU A 60 8.53 0.64 -15.36
C GLU A 60 7.23 1.40 -15.66
N LEU A 61 6.47 1.80 -14.63
CA LEU A 61 5.32 2.68 -14.81
C LEU A 61 5.70 4.05 -15.40
N ILE A 62 6.84 4.63 -14.99
CA ILE A 62 7.34 5.87 -15.58
C ILE A 62 7.64 5.69 -17.07
N ARG A 63 8.28 4.57 -17.43
CA ARG A 63 8.60 4.25 -18.84
C ARG A 63 7.36 4.07 -19.69
N LEU A 64 6.37 3.33 -19.19
CA LEU A 64 5.14 2.99 -19.92
C LEU A 64 4.16 4.16 -20.01
N CYS A 65 3.99 4.91 -18.92
CA CYS A 65 2.97 5.96 -18.82
C CYS A 65 3.48 7.36 -19.18
N GLN A 66 4.80 7.55 -19.27
CA GLN A 66 5.46 8.83 -19.59
C GLN A 66 4.83 10.02 -18.83
N PRO A 67 4.77 9.95 -17.49
CA PRO A 67 4.11 10.96 -16.68
C PRO A 67 4.74 12.34 -16.84
N SER A 68 3.98 13.39 -16.51
CA SER A 68 4.42 14.77 -16.62
C SER A 68 5.75 15.03 -15.90
N ILE A 69 6.53 16.00 -16.41
CA ILE A 69 7.82 16.41 -15.82
C ILE A 69 8.80 15.22 -15.73
N GLY A 70 8.74 14.29 -16.70
CA GLY A 70 9.63 13.12 -16.77
C GLY A 70 9.55 12.21 -15.54
N GLY A 71 8.44 12.22 -14.81
CA GLY A 71 8.23 11.41 -13.63
C GLY A 71 8.90 11.89 -12.34
N LYS A 72 9.46 13.11 -12.31
CA LYS A 72 10.18 13.66 -11.14
C LYS A 72 9.38 13.58 -9.82
N PHE A 73 8.06 13.73 -9.88
CA PHE A 73 7.15 13.69 -8.73
C PHE A 73 6.17 12.51 -8.78
N PHE A 74 6.52 11.48 -9.55
CA PHE A 74 5.58 10.41 -9.85
C PHE A 74 5.36 9.48 -8.66
N HIS A 75 6.37 9.23 -7.84
CA HIS A 75 6.24 8.35 -6.69
C HIS A 75 6.20 9.12 -5.37
N ILE A 76 5.09 8.96 -4.65
CA ILE A 76 4.92 9.42 -3.28
C ILE A 76 4.90 8.19 -2.37
N ARG A 77 5.83 8.11 -1.42
CA ARG A 77 5.81 7.02 -0.43
C ARG A 77 4.73 7.27 0.61
N CYS A 78 4.02 6.22 0.99
CA CYS A 78 2.99 6.30 2.02
C CYS A 78 3.62 6.63 3.39
N THR A 79 3.21 7.76 3.98
CA THR A 79 3.68 8.18 5.30
C THR A 79 3.25 7.20 6.40
N CYS A 80 2.17 6.44 6.22
CA CYS A 80 1.71 5.46 7.21
C CYS A 80 2.77 4.39 7.51
N TYR A 81 3.56 3.97 6.51
CA TYR A 81 4.66 3.03 6.72
C TYR A 81 5.78 3.63 7.59
N ILE A 82 6.12 4.90 7.34
CA ILE A 82 7.11 5.63 8.12
C ILE A 82 6.63 5.75 9.57
N PHE A 83 5.38 6.17 9.75
CA PHE A 83 4.77 6.24 11.08
C PHE A 83 4.76 4.89 11.79
N ASN A 84 4.35 3.81 11.10
CA ASN A 84 4.39 2.47 11.69
C ASN A 84 5.81 2.09 12.11
N SER A 85 6.82 2.35 11.28
CA SER A 85 8.22 2.08 11.64
C SER A 85 8.65 2.82 12.91
N CYS A 86 8.31 4.12 13.02
CA CYS A 86 8.59 4.89 14.23
C CYS A 86 7.89 4.32 15.47
N VAL A 87 6.61 3.94 15.34
CA VAL A 87 5.83 3.36 16.43
C VAL A 87 6.39 2.00 16.86
N GLN A 88 6.74 1.13 15.91
CA GLN A 88 7.34 -0.17 16.20
C GLN A 88 8.67 -0.03 16.92
N ASP A 89 9.48 0.96 16.56
CA ASP A 89 10.73 1.24 17.26
C ASP A 89 10.49 1.74 18.69
N GLY A 90 9.50 2.61 18.88
CA GLY A 90 9.02 3.00 20.21
C GLY A 90 8.56 1.81 21.05
N PHE A 91 7.84 0.86 20.45
CA PHE A 91 7.40 -0.36 21.13
C PHE A 91 8.54 -1.26 21.58
N LYS A 92 9.68 -1.32 20.88
CA LYS A 92 10.86 -2.06 21.35
C LYS A 92 11.33 -1.55 22.71
N SER A 93 11.24 -0.23 22.93
CA SER A 93 11.60 0.39 24.22
C SER A 93 10.60 0.03 25.34
N LEU A 94 9.38 -0.37 24.98
CA LEU A 94 8.31 -0.74 25.90
C LEU A 94 8.07 -2.27 25.97
N GLU A 95 8.94 -3.07 25.33
CA GLU A 95 8.70 -4.51 25.13
C GLU A 95 8.52 -5.27 26.47
N LEU A 96 9.20 -4.83 27.53
CA LEU A 96 9.05 -5.40 28.87
C LEU A 96 7.61 -5.34 29.40
N TYR A 97 6.85 -4.32 29.03
CA TYR A 97 5.44 -4.13 29.44
C TYR A 97 4.46 -4.72 28.44
N ILE A 98 4.79 -4.69 27.15
CA ILE A 98 3.92 -5.18 26.07
C ILE A 98 3.90 -6.71 26.04
N ARG A 99 5.05 -7.35 26.27
CA ARG A 99 5.20 -8.81 26.15
C ARG A 99 4.23 -9.60 27.04
N PRO A 100 4.05 -9.29 28.35
CA PRO A 100 3.05 -9.99 29.18
C PRO A 100 1.62 -9.88 28.64
N ILE A 101 1.26 -8.71 28.11
CA ILE A 101 -0.07 -8.48 27.52
C ILE A 101 -0.25 -9.34 26.27
N ARG A 102 0.76 -9.39 25.39
CA ARG A 102 0.74 -10.27 24.20
C ARG A 102 0.58 -11.75 24.58
N TYR A 103 1.29 -12.21 25.61
CA TYR A 103 1.14 -13.58 26.12
C TYR A 103 -0.27 -13.86 26.62
N ALA A 104 -0.83 -12.98 27.45
CA ALA A 104 -2.20 -13.16 27.97
C ALA A 104 -3.25 -13.21 26.84
N ILE A 105 -3.13 -12.34 25.82
CA ILE A 105 -4.01 -12.35 24.65
C ILE A 105 -3.84 -13.65 23.85
N HIS A 106 -2.60 -14.08 23.63
CA HIS A 106 -2.32 -15.32 22.91
C HIS A 106 -2.93 -16.52 23.64
N ASP A 107 -2.73 -16.63 24.96
CA ASP A 107 -3.28 -17.73 25.78
C ASP A 107 -4.80 -17.78 25.71
N LEU A 108 -5.47 -16.61 25.76
CA LEU A 108 -6.92 -16.52 25.58
C LEU A 108 -7.35 -16.98 24.17
N TRP A 109 -6.63 -16.57 23.13
CA TRP A 109 -6.96 -16.91 21.75
C TRP A 109 -6.78 -18.40 21.45
N THR A 110 -5.73 -19.02 22.01
CA THR A 110 -5.44 -20.45 21.85
C THR A 110 -6.17 -21.32 22.88
N HIS A 111 -7.01 -20.73 23.74
CA HIS A 111 -7.72 -21.50 24.75
C HIS A 111 -8.78 -22.40 24.08
N PRO A 112 -8.84 -23.69 24.40
CA PRO A 112 -9.72 -24.67 23.73
C PRO A 112 -11.21 -24.32 23.71
N GLN A 113 -11.65 -23.45 24.62
CA GLN A 113 -13.05 -23.01 24.70
C GLN A 113 -13.42 -21.89 23.70
N VAL A 114 -12.43 -21.27 23.04
CA VAL A 114 -12.66 -20.25 22.00
C VAL A 114 -12.83 -20.93 20.62
N GLU A 115 -12.22 -22.10 20.39
CA GLU A 115 -12.34 -22.86 19.13
C GLU A 115 -13.74 -23.49 18.91
N THR A 116 -14.56 -23.62 19.95
CA THR A 116 -15.90 -24.25 19.85
C THR A 116 -17.02 -23.29 19.46
N MET A 117 -16.73 -22.03 19.09
CA MET A 117 -17.71 -21.01 18.70
C MET A 117 -17.61 -20.55 17.24
N GLY A 118 -16.76 -21.20 16.43
CA GLY A 118 -16.59 -20.93 14.99
C GLY A 118 -17.33 -21.92 14.10
#